data_AF-A0A3M1HXF4-F1
#
_entry.id   AF-A0A3M1HXF4-F1
#
_cell.length_a   1.000
_cell.length_b   1.000
_cell.length_c   1.000
_cell.angle_alpha   90.00
_cell.angle_beta   90.00
_cell.angle_gamma   90.00
#
_symmetry.space_group_name_H-M   'P 1'
#
loop_
_entity.id
_entity.type
_entity.pdbx_description
1 polymer ?
#
loop_
_entity_poly.entity_id
_entity_poly.type
_entity_poly.pdbx_seq_one_letter_code
_entity_poly.pdbx_strand_id
1 'polypeptide(L)'
;MASEEQGIPPEKAKELLESVSFELDTDLRLVAQKMELGKAELLTDAIRLPFQDIQKDLERYVLSGGEEERERLKKRMKNYLARLNANPLLPLHFRLKVLDRFERELDLFDGELAAATLNSHKIAIEMVQQAAREHAEYLPTLLHMITGAVELALRLLRLDIERYTPPHVLALRQLFEIARLGIAVAEALEEEHPAEVVAFRRALATHEIIRAVDMFGYARPQQQLIWKELRHHIDHFVPFFVHRGEQPKKPIQGSVMITWYTKLHQRPEVQPQLPERFIADAIVIPLDAGLERIVKAVDRAQKLVRHLVSKERVDLITEEALRATLIGGQALLDGMRHIPRRAPRQQTPGKHVVLIWDAAKAITEARAMAVLEHYEEAPMERMKRDAWMVRDLSASGAGLERLWNKPLPGEVGSLVALSWIPHEGEPTLGYVRWAKEIKPGEWRLGVEFETRAWRLLRAMPAYLHEEAEARRFPILLRKEQDGVYAL
;
A
#
# COMPACT_ATOMS: atom_id res chain seq x y z
N MET A 1 8.24 17.02 -45.64
CA MET A 1 7.17 16.03 -45.80
C MET A 1 6.20 16.27 -44.66
N ALA A 2 5.02 16.78 -45.00
CA ALA A 2 3.99 17.15 -44.04
C ALA A 2 3.45 15.88 -43.36
N SER A 3 3.47 15.86 -42.03
CA SER A 3 2.72 14.93 -41.21
C SER A 3 1.26 15.33 -41.27
N GLU A 4 0.46 14.56 -42.00
CA GLU A 4 -1.00 14.63 -41.88
C GLU A 4 -1.37 14.20 -40.45
N GLU A 5 -1.70 15.18 -39.60
CA GLU A 5 -2.45 14.95 -38.38
C GLU A 5 -3.79 14.34 -38.79
N GLN A 6 -3.93 13.03 -38.62
CA GLN A 6 -5.22 12.34 -38.69
C GLN A 6 -6.06 12.81 -37.48
N GLY A 7 -6.66 14.00 -37.61
CA GLY A 7 -7.65 14.50 -36.66
C GLY A 7 -8.87 13.58 -36.62
N ILE A 8 -9.45 13.42 -35.43
CA ILE A 8 -10.69 12.67 -35.23
C ILE A 8 -11.78 13.34 -36.10
N PRO A 9 -12.53 12.59 -36.93
CA PRO A 9 -13.61 13.17 -37.74
C PRO A 9 -14.60 13.94 -36.85
N PRO A 10 -15.14 15.09 -37.29
CA PRO A 10 -15.95 15.97 -36.44
C PRO A 10 -17.24 15.31 -35.91
N GLU A 11 -17.82 14.37 -36.66
CA GLU A 11 -18.96 13.57 -36.21
C GLU A 11 -18.58 12.64 -35.06
N LYS A 12 -17.43 11.97 -35.18
CA LYS A 12 -16.90 11.07 -34.15
C LYS A 12 -16.44 11.83 -32.90
N ALA A 13 -15.84 13.01 -33.08
CA ALA A 13 -15.50 13.91 -31.98
C ALA A 13 -16.74 14.33 -31.17
N LYS A 14 -17.87 14.56 -31.84
CA LYS A 14 -19.13 14.89 -31.18
C LYS A 14 -19.70 13.70 -30.40
N GLU A 15 -19.69 12.50 -30.98
CA GLU A 15 -20.10 11.26 -30.30
C GLU A 15 -19.26 10.98 -29.05
N LEU A 16 -17.94 11.17 -29.13
CA LEU A 16 -17.03 11.04 -27.99
C LEU A 16 -17.39 12.04 -26.88
N LEU A 17 -17.58 13.31 -27.20
CA LEU A 17 -17.93 14.33 -26.21
C LEU A 17 -19.31 14.08 -25.58
N GLU A 18 -20.30 13.65 -26.36
CA GLU A 18 -21.62 13.30 -25.85
C GLU A 18 -21.53 12.15 -24.82
N SER A 19 -20.67 11.14 -25.07
CA SER A 19 -20.50 9.98 -24.20
C SER A 19 -19.84 10.30 -22.83
N VAL A 20 -19.00 11.33 -22.76
CA VAL A 20 -18.25 11.72 -21.53
C VAL A 20 -18.77 13.01 -20.90
N SER A 21 -19.70 13.72 -21.56
CA SER A 21 -20.20 15.05 -21.20
C SER A 21 -20.52 15.20 -19.70
N PHE A 22 -21.27 14.26 -19.13
CA PHE A 22 -21.63 14.28 -17.70
C PHE A 22 -20.43 14.29 -16.75
N GLU A 23 -19.39 13.49 -17.04
CA GLU A 23 -18.19 13.41 -16.22
C GLU A 23 -17.25 14.59 -16.47
N LEU A 24 -17.19 15.09 -17.70
CA LEU A 24 -16.45 16.31 -18.03
C LEU A 24 -17.05 17.53 -17.33
N ASP A 25 -18.38 17.60 -17.21
CA ASP A 25 -19.11 18.69 -16.55
C ASP A 25 -19.09 18.58 -15.02
N THR A 26 -18.75 17.40 -14.48
CA THR A 26 -18.60 17.21 -13.04
C THR A 26 -17.27 17.84 -12.58
N ASP A 27 -17.38 18.94 -11.84
CA ASP A 27 -16.20 19.56 -11.23
C ASP A 27 -15.54 18.61 -10.23
N LEU A 28 -14.26 18.35 -10.46
CA LEU A 28 -13.43 17.60 -9.53
C LEU A 28 -13.37 18.39 -8.20
N ARG A 29 -13.87 17.82 -7.09
CA ARG A 29 -14.05 18.57 -5.83
C ARG A 29 -12.71 18.90 -5.19
N LEU A 30 -12.22 20.12 -5.37
CA LEU A 30 -10.99 20.56 -4.73
C LEU A 30 -11.08 20.47 -3.21
N VAL A 31 -10.08 19.87 -2.57
CA VAL A 31 -9.95 19.93 -1.11
C VAL A 31 -9.54 21.36 -0.77
N ALA A 32 -10.53 22.20 -0.43
CA ALA A 32 -10.58 23.47 0.34
C ALA A 32 -9.38 24.47 0.38
N GLN A 33 -8.23 24.21 -0.24
CA GLN A 33 -7.04 25.06 -0.22
C GLN A 33 -6.92 25.88 -1.51
N LYS A 34 -8.05 26.34 -2.05
CA LYS A 34 -8.00 27.36 -3.09
C LYS A 34 -7.72 28.67 -2.37
N MET A 35 -6.44 29.06 -2.30
CA MET A 35 -6.09 30.41 -1.85
C MET A 35 -6.76 31.40 -2.81
N GLU A 36 -7.59 32.30 -2.29
CA GLU A 36 -8.11 33.41 -3.08
C GLU A 36 -7.02 34.46 -3.20
N LEU A 37 -6.40 34.55 -4.37
CA LEU A 37 -5.38 35.55 -4.67
C LEU A 37 -6.02 36.77 -5.33
N GLY A 38 -5.64 37.96 -4.89
CA GLY A 38 -6.04 39.21 -5.56
C GLY A 38 -5.38 39.34 -6.95
N LYS A 39 -5.95 40.16 -7.85
CA LYS A 39 -5.39 40.38 -9.20
C LYS A 39 -3.91 40.79 -9.21
N ALA A 40 -3.50 41.63 -8.26
CA ALA A 40 -2.10 42.06 -8.11
C ALA A 40 -1.20 40.91 -7.64
N GLU A 41 -1.70 40.03 -6.79
CA GLU A 41 -0.98 38.86 -6.29
C GLU A 41 -0.84 37.80 -7.39
N LEU A 42 -1.87 37.58 -8.20
CA LEU A 42 -1.81 36.71 -9.39
C LEU A 42 -0.71 37.13 -10.36
N LEU A 43 -0.63 38.42 -10.68
CA LEU A 43 0.43 38.95 -11.55
C LEU A 43 1.81 38.85 -10.88
N THR A 44 1.89 39.17 -9.59
CA THR A 44 3.14 39.07 -8.83
C THR A 44 3.65 37.63 -8.75
N ASP A 45 2.77 36.66 -8.49
CA ASP A 45 3.12 35.26 -8.42
C ASP A 45 3.44 34.69 -9.81
N ALA A 46 2.74 35.12 -10.86
CA ALA A 46 3.08 34.73 -12.24
C ALA A 46 4.49 35.17 -12.63
N ILE A 47 4.91 36.34 -12.13
CA ILE A 47 6.28 36.84 -12.32
C ILE A 47 7.24 36.13 -11.38
N ARG A 48 6.95 35.97 -10.08
CA ARG A 48 7.93 35.55 -9.07
C ARG A 48 8.11 34.04 -8.92
N LEU A 49 7.05 33.24 -9.01
CA LEU A 49 7.11 31.79 -8.77
C LEU A 49 8.09 31.04 -9.68
N PRO A 50 8.22 31.38 -10.97
CA PRO A 50 9.20 30.74 -11.85
C PRO A 50 10.67 30.98 -11.45
N PHE A 51 10.96 32.04 -10.69
CA PHE A 51 12.32 32.40 -10.28
C PHE A 51 12.66 31.97 -8.84
N GLN A 52 11.72 31.39 -8.10
CA GLN A 52 12.03 30.81 -6.80
C GLN A 52 12.81 29.51 -7.01
N ASP A 53 13.93 29.39 -6.31
CA ASP A 53 14.82 28.22 -6.41
C ASP A 53 14.27 27.06 -5.57
N ILE A 54 13.20 26.44 -6.07
CA ILE A 54 12.55 25.29 -5.43
C ILE A 54 13.51 24.10 -5.37
N GLN A 55 14.48 24.03 -6.27
CA GLN A 55 15.48 22.97 -6.30
C GLN A 55 16.39 23.06 -5.06
N LYS A 56 16.90 24.25 -4.74
CA LYS A 56 17.67 24.44 -3.50
C LYS A 56 16.85 24.15 -2.25
N ASP A 57 15.57 24.50 -2.23
CA ASP A 57 14.70 24.21 -1.08
C ASP A 57 14.44 22.71 -0.92
N LEU A 58 14.24 21.98 -2.03
CA LEU A 58 14.14 20.52 -2.06
C LEU A 58 15.44 19.86 -1.59
N GLU A 59 16.58 20.23 -2.16
CA GLU A 59 17.90 19.71 -1.77
C GLU A 59 18.19 19.96 -0.27
N ARG A 60 17.84 21.15 0.24
CA ARG A 60 17.95 21.45 1.68
C ARG A 60 17.00 20.61 2.52
N TYR A 61 15.79 20.33 2.03
CA TYR A 61 14.85 19.46 2.75
C TYR A 61 15.43 18.05 2.90
N VAL A 62 16.04 17.52 1.84
CA VAL A 62 16.73 16.21 1.86
C VAL A 62 17.90 16.19 2.85
N LEU A 63 18.69 17.26 2.87
CA LEU A 63 19.91 17.35 3.68
C LEU A 63 19.67 17.85 5.12
N SER A 64 18.47 18.33 5.43
CA SER A 64 18.16 18.89 6.75
C SER A 64 18.13 17.80 7.83
N GLY A 65 19.04 17.90 8.80
CA GLY A 65 19.11 17.00 9.95
C GLY A 65 18.20 17.40 11.13
N GLY A 66 17.63 18.61 11.11
CA GLY A 66 16.80 19.16 12.19
C GLY A 66 15.30 19.15 11.89
N GLU A 67 14.49 18.65 12.82
CA GLU A 67 13.03 18.53 12.69
C GLU A 67 12.34 19.89 12.47
N GLU A 68 12.80 20.95 13.16
CA GLU A 68 12.25 22.31 12.98
C GLU A 68 12.53 22.91 11.61
N GLU A 69 13.73 22.70 11.07
CA GLU A 69 14.11 23.19 9.74
C GLU A 69 13.30 22.47 8.66
N ARG A 70 13.13 21.16 8.82
CA ARG A 70 12.32 20.32 7.95
C ARG A 70 10.86 20.77 7.93
N GLU A 71 10.27 21.08 9.08
CA GLU A 71 8.90 21.61 9.16
C GLU A 71 8.76 23.00 8.53
N ARG A 72 9.76 23.89 8.68
CA ARG A 72 9.76 25.19 8.00
C ARG A 72 9.82 25.03 6.47
N LEU A 73 10.71 24.16 5.98
CA LEU A 73 10.83 23.86 4.55
C LEU A 73 9.55 23.23 3.99
N LYS A 74 8.96 22.28 4.71
CA LYS A 74 7.66 21.69 4.38
C LYS A 74 6.57 22.76 4.24
N LYS A 75 6.45 23.69 5.20
CA LYS A 75 5.49 24.80 5.11
C LYS A 75 5.75 25.68 3.89
N ARG A 76 7.01 26.00 3.59
CA ARG A 76 7.38 26.78 2.38
C ARG A 76 6.98 26.06 1.10
N MET A 77 7.27 24.76 1.00
CA MET A 77 6.91 23.94 -0.16
C MET A 77 5.39 23.80 -0.34
N LYS A 78 4.64 23.57 0.74
CA LYS A 78 3.17 23.54 0.70
C LYS A 78 2.60 24.89 0.25
N ASN A 79 3.14 26.00 0.76
CA ASN A 79 2.75 27.34 0.33
C ASN A 79 3.09 27.60 -1.15
N TYR A 80 4.22 27.10 -1.63
CA TYR A 80 4.60 27.19 -3.04
C TYR A 80 3.59 26.45 -3.93
N LEU A 81 3.28 25.19 -3.59
CA LEU A 81 2.24 24.42 -4.29
C LEU A 81 0.87 25.10 -4.21
N ALA A 82 0.49 25.64 -3.07
CA ALA A 82 -0.78 26.35 -2.90
C ALA A 82 -0.88 27.60 -3.81
N ARG A 83 0.21 28.37 -3.94
CA ARG A 83 0.27 29.52 -4.87
C ARG A 83 0.27 29.10 -6.33
N LEU A 84 1.04 28.06 -6.67
CA LEU A 84 1.01 27.43 -7.99
C LEU A 84 -0.41 27.00 -8.38
N ASN A 85 -1.15 26.45 -7.40
CA ASN A 85 -2.52 25.96 -7.54
C ASN A 85 -3.53 27.10 -7.70
N ALA A 86 -3.37 28.18 -6.95
CA ALA A 86 -4.28 29.32 -6.92
C ALA A 86 -4.16 30.24 -8.13
N ASN A 87 -3.03 30.21 -8.85
CA ASN A 87 -2.79 31.12 -9.95
C ASN A 87 -3.12 30.49 -11.33
N PRO A 88 -4.24 30.86 -11.98
CA PRO A 88 -4.61 30.33 -13.29
C PRO A 88 -3.77 30.89 -14.45
N LEU A 89 -3.01 31.96 -14.24
CA LEU A 89 -2.17 32.57 -15.30
C LEU A 89 -0.87 31.80 -15.55
N LEU A 90 -0.53 30.84 -14.68
CA LEU A 90 0.67 30.03 -14.83
C LEU A 90 0.47 28.99 -15.95
N PRO A 91 1.38 28.93 -16.95
CA PRO A 91 1.26 27.96 -18.03
C PRO A 91 1.29 26.51 -17.52
N LEU A 92 0.47 25.64 -18.13
CA LEU A 92 0.40 24.22 -17.76
C LEU A 92 1.78 23.54 -17.84
N HIS A 93 2.55 23.80 -18.88
CA HIS A 93 3.90 23.24 -19.04
C HIS A 93 4.83 23.61 -17.86
N PHE A 94 4.74 24.84 -17.35
CA PHE A 94 5.50 25.25 -16.17
C PHE A 94 5.03 24.48 -14.94
N ARG A 95 3.71 24.35 -14.74
CA ARG A 95 3.14 23.59 -13.62
C ARG A 95 3.58 22.13 -13.64
N LEU A 96 3.49 21.45 -14.78
CA LEU A 96 3.94 20.06 -14.93
C LEU A 96 5.44 19.91 -14.67
N LYS A 97 6.27 20.85 -15.14
CA LYS A 97 7.71 20.85 -14.88
C LYS A 97 8.02 20.98 -13.38
N VAL A 98 7.27 21.80 -12.65
CA VAL A 98 7.40 21.90 -11.20
C VAL A 98 6.99 20.58 -10.53
N LEU A 99 5.87 20.00 -10.95
CA LEU A 99 5.35 18.77 -10.35
C LEU A 99 6.31 17.58 -10.53
N ASP A 100 6.87 17.38 -11.72
CA ASP A 100 7.91 16.37 -11.99
C ASP A 100 9.10 16.49 -11.02
N ARG A 101 9.43 17.71 -10.57
CA ARG A 101 10.49 17.90 -9.56
C ARG A 101 10.07 17.44 -8.17
N PHE A 102 8.84 17.71 -7.75
CA PHE A 102 8.30 17.19 -6.49
C PHE A 102 8.18 15.66 -6.51
N GLU A 103 7.81 15.07 -7.66
CA GLU A 103 7.69 13.62 -7.82
C GLU A 103 9.03 12.87 -7.70
N ARG A 104 10.15 13.49 -8.12
CA ARG A 104 11.48 12.86 -7.97
C ARG A 104 11.89 12.69 -6.52
N GLU A 105 11.48 13.60 -5.64
CA GLU A 105 11.83 13.61 -4.21
C GLU A 105 10.72 13.00 -3.32
N LEU A 106 9.71 12.38 -3.92
CA LEU A 106 8.50 11.90 -3.23
C LEU A 106 8.78 10.93 -2.07
N ASP A 107 9.82 10.10 -2.19
CA ASP A 107 10.17 9.08 -1.19
C ASP A 107 10.59 9.71 0.15
N LEU A 108 10.98 10.99 0.13
CA LEU A 108 11.43 11.75 1.30
C LEU A 108 10.29 12.55 1.94
N PHE A 109 9.14 12.64 1.27
CA PHE A 109 8.00 13.39 1.76
C PHE A 109 7.21 12.62 2.82
N ASP A 110 6.45 13.38 3.60
CA ASP A 110 5.39 12.84 4.44
C ASP A 110 4.07 12.77 3.67
N GLY A 111 3.07 12.12 4.27
CA GLY A 111 1.75 11.94 3.65
C GLY A 111 1.03 13.27 3.32
N GLU A 112 1.35 14.36 4.03
CA GLU A 112 0.73 15.67 3.76
C GLU A 112 1.29 16.33 2.50
N LEU A 113 2.61 16.36 2.36
CA LEU A 113 3.26 16.97 1.19
C LEU A 113 3.00 16.12 -0.06
N ALA A 114 2.99 14.80 0.09
CA ALA A 114 2.50 13.86 -0.93
C ALA A 114 1.08 14.17 -1.42
N ALA A 115 0.13 14.34 -0.49
CA ALA A 115 -1.25 14.69 -0.82
C ALA A 115 -1.36 16.07 -1.48
N ALA A 116 -0.51 17.03 -1.09
CA ALA A 116 -0.45 18.34 -1.73
C ALA A 116 0.03 18.24 -3.19
N THR A 117 1.03 17.41 -3.47
CA THR A 117 1.49 17.13 -4.84
C THR A 117 0.36 16.53 -5.68
N LEU A 118 -0.33 15.50 -5.18
CA LEU A 118 -1.48 14.90 -5.89
C LEU A 118 -2.61 15.92 -6.15
N ASN A 119 -2.88 16.81 -5.19
CA ASN A 119 -3.83 17.90 -5.37
C ASN A 119 -3.42 18.86 -6.50
N SER A 120 -2.12 19.13 -6.65
CA SER A 120 -1.62 19.97 -7.75
C SER A 120 -1.76 19.28 -9.11
N HIS A 121 -1.58 17.95 -9.18
CA HIS A 121 -1.90 17.19 -10.39
C HIS A 121 -3.39 17.29 -10.75
N LYS A 122 -4.27 17.20 -9.74
CA LYS A 122 -5.71 17.35 -9.92
C LYS A 122 -6.09 18.67 -10.58
N ILE A 123 -5.51 19.79 -10.15
CA ILE A 123 -5.81 21.10 -10.75
C ILE A 123 -5.22 21.20 -12.17
N ALA A 124 -4.07 20.57 -12.43
CA ALA A 124 -3.55 20.48 -13.80
C ALA A 124 -4.50 19.68 -14.71
N ILE A 125 -5.09 18.59 -14.20
CA ILE A 125 -6.12 17.79 -14.89
C ILE A 125 -7.38 18.63 -15.13
N GLU A 126 -7.86 19.39 -14.14
CA GLU A 126 -9.03 20.27 -14.28
C GLU A 126 -8.85 21.30 -15.42
N MET A 127 -7.64 21.85 -15.60
CA MET A 127 -7.37 22.79 -16.70
C MET A 127 -7.52 22.12 -18.08
N VAL A 128 -7.05 20.88 -18.21
CA VAL A 128 -7.18 20.12 -19.47
C VAL A 128 -8.60 19.60 -19.65
N GLN A 129 -9.28 19.22 -18.56
CA GLN A 129 -10.69 18.83 -18.56
C GLN A 129 -11.56 19.97 -19.11
N GLN A 130 -11.31 21.21 -18.68
CA GLN A 130 -12.03 22.39 -19.20
C GLN A 130 -11.81 22.57 -20.71
N ALA A 131 -10.59 22.42 -21.20
CA ALA A 131 -10.32 22.47 -22.65
C ALA A 131 -10.96 21.29 -23.40
N ALA A 132 -10.97 20.10 -22.78
CA ALA A 132 -11.57 18.89 -23.35
C ALA A 132 -13.11 18.93 -23.41
N ARG A 133 -13.78 19.82 -22.65
CA ARG A 133 -15.22 20.06 -22.79
C ARG A 133 -15.58 20.61 -24.18
N GLU A 134 -14.67 21.40 -24.76
CA GLU A 134 -14.89 22.08 -26.04
C GLU A 134 -14.22 21.35 -27.22
N HIS A 135 -13.12 20.64 -26.96
CA HIS A 135 -12.32 19.98 -28.00
C HIS A 135 -11.93 18.55 -27.63
N ALA A 136 -12.46 17.57 -28.38
CA ALA A 136 -12.20 16.14 -28.17
C ALA A 136 -10.71 15.75 -28.32
N GLU A 137 -9.93 16.53 -29.07
CA GLU A 137 -8.49 16.33 -29.28
C GLU A 137 -7.67 16.34 -27.97
N TYR A 138 -8.20 16.94 -26.90
CA TYR A 138 -7.55 16.94 -25.59
C TYR A 138 -7.83 15.68 -24.76
N LEU A 139 -8.78 14.82 -25.15
CA LEU A 139 -9.13 13.61 -24.38
C LEU A 139 -7.95 12.64 -24.19
N PRO A 140 -7.09 12.34 -25.20
CA PRO A 140 -5.93 11.49 -24.98
C PRO A 140 -4.91 12.11 -24.03
N THR A 141 -4.71 13.44 -24.13
CA THR A 141 -3.82 14.18 -23.21
C THR A 141 -4.38 14.17 -21.78
N LEU A 142 -5.69 14.32 -21.64
CA LEU A 142 -6.38 14.23 -20.36
C LEU A 142 -6.19 12.84 -19.75
N LEU A 143 -6.40 11.77 -20.51
CA LEU A 143 -6.22 10.39 -20.04
C LEU A 143 -4.76 10.11 -19.64
N HIS A 144 -3.79 10.64 -20.40
CA HIS A 144 -2.37 10.53 -20.06
C HIS A 144 -2.06 11.21 -18.71
N MET A 145 -2.55 12.43 -18.49
CA MET A 145 -2.37 13.15 -17.23
C MET A 145 -3.05 12.46 -16.04
N ILE A 146 -4.25 11.92 -16.26
CA ILE A 146 -4.97 11.11 -15.28
C ILE A 146 -4.16 9.86 -14.93
N THR A 147 -3.61 9.16 -15.91
CA THR A 147 -2.78 7.97 -15.70
C THR A 147 -1.58 8.29 -14.82
N GLY A 148 -0.86 9.37 -15.12
CA GLY A 148 0.27 9.83 -14.29
C GLY A 148 -0.14 10.13 -12.84
N ALA A 149 -1.30 10.75 -12.61
CA ALA A 149 -1.81 11.00 -11.26
C ALA A 149 -2.17 9.70 -10.52
N VAL A 150 -2.72 8.69 -11.21
CA VAL A 150 -2.99 7.36 -10.64
C VAL A 150 -1.69 6.64 -10.29
N GLU A 151 -0.68 6.69 -11.15
CA GLU A 151 0.65 6.11 -10.89
C GLU A 151 1.35 6.78 -9.71
N LEU A 152 1.21 8.10 -9.58
CA LEU A 152 1.69 8.86 -8.42
C LEU A 152 1.00 8.38 -7.13
N ALA A 153 -0.33 8.26 -7.13
CA ALA A 153 -1.08 7.77 -5.99
C ALA A 153 -0.70 6.32 -5.62
N LEU A 154 -0.43 5.48 -6.61
CA LEU A 154 0.09 4.13 -6.44
C LEU A 154 1.50 4.13 -5.83
N ARG A 155 2.40 5.03 -6.23
CA ARG A 155 3.71 5.19 -5.59
C ARG A 155 3.57 5.61 -4.13
N LEU A 156 2.66 6.54 -3.83
CA LEU A 156 2.35 6.97 -2.45
C LEU A 156 1.82 5.81 -1.60
N LEU A 157 0.86 5.06 -2.12
CA LEU A 157 0.32 3.88 -1.46
C LEU A 157 1.43 2.88 -1.11
N ARG A 158 2.37 2.64 -2.03
CA ARG A 158 3.50 1.73 -1.80
C ARG A 158 4.41 2.22 -0.68
N LEU A 159 4.77 3.51 -0.69
CA LEU A 159 5.60 4.12 0.36
C LEU A 159 4.92 4.02 1.73
N ASP A 160 3.62 4.27 1.79
CA ASP A 160 2.84 4.14 3.03
C ASP A 160 2.85 2.68 3.53
N ILE A 161 2.57 1.73 2.66
CA ILE A 161 2.58 0.30 2.99
C ILE A 161 3.96 -0.19 3.46
N GLU A 162 5.04 0.24 2.82
CA GLU A 162 6.43 -0.10 3.20
C GLU A 162 6.80 0.47 4.59
N ARG A 163 6.11 1.53 5.02
CA ARG A 163 6.21 2.13 6.35
C ARG A 163 5.17 1.58 7.34
N TYR A 164 4.35 0.61 6.93
CA TYR A 164 3.21 0.10 7.69
C TYR A 164 2.16 1.16 8.06
N THR A 165 2.07 2.25 7.30
CA THR A 165 1.04 3.28 7.47
C THR A 165 -0.15 3.02 6.53
N PRO A 166 -1.39 3.29 6.96
CA PRO A 166 -2.54 3.26 6.07
C PRO A 166 -2.44 4.38 5.03
N PRO A 167 -3.00 4.17 3.83
CA PRO A 167 -3.09 5.23 2.84
C PRO A 167 -3.87 6.43 3.35
N HIS A 168 -3.41 7.63 3.01
CA HIS A 168 -4.03 8.87 3.42
C HIS A 168 -5.44 9.03 2.81
N VAL A 169 -6.47 9.23 3.65
CA VAL A 169 -7.88 9.27 3.21
C VAL A 169 -8.15 10.36 2.17
N LEU A 170 -7.50 11.52 2.29
CA LEU A 170 -7.64 12.61 1.31
C LEU A 170 -7.05 12.23 -0.05
N ALA A 171 -5.89 11.56 -0.07
CA ALA A 171 -5.24 11.13 -1.30
C ALA A 171 -6.11 10.08 -2.02
N LEU A 172 -6.70 9.15 -1.26
CA LEU A 172 -7.67 8.20 -1.80
C LEU A 172 -8.87 8.92 -2.42
N ARG A 173 -9.51 9.86 -1.71
CA ARG A 173 -10.65 10.61 -2.26
C ARG A 173 -10.30 11.32 -3.57
N GLN A 174 -9.16 12.01 -3.62
CA GLN A 174 -8.69 12.68 -4.84
C GLN A 174 -8.47 11.69 -5.98
N LEU A 175 -7.82 10.56 -5.69
CA LEU A 175 -7.60 9.50 -6.68
C LEU A 175 -8.92 8.99 -7.25
N PHE A 176 -9.92 8.69 -6.41
CA PHE A 176 -11.18 8.12 -6.89
C PHE A 176 -12.01 9.10 -7.72
N GLU A 177 -11.94 10.40 -7.43
CA GLU A 177 -12.54 11.42 -8.30
C GLU A 177 -11.83 11.47 -9.66
N ILE A 178 -10.49 11.44 -9.67
CA ILE A 178 -9.68 11.39 -10.89
C ILE A 178 -9.93 10.09 -11.69
N ALA A 179 -10.04 8.96 -10.99
CA ALA A 179 -10.26 7.65 -11.59
C ALA A 179 -11.65 7.52 -12.22
N ARG A 180 -12.68 8.15 -11.62
CA ARG A 180 -14.02 8.20 -12.20
C ARG A 180 -14.00 8.89 -13.57
N LEU A 181 -13.41 10.09 -13.64
CA LEU A 181 -13.19 10.80 -14.90
C LEU A 181 -12.36 9.96 -15.88
N GLY A 182 -11.29 9.33 -15.38
CA GLY A 182 -10.41 8.48 -16.18
C GLY A 182 -11.11 7.28 -16.82
N ILE A 183 -12.00 6.60 -16.10
CA ILE A 183 -12.77 5.47 -16.65
C ILE A 183 -13.69 5.96 -17.76
N ALA A 184 -14.39 7.07 -17.56
CA ALA A 184 -15.29 7.61 -18.58
C ALA A 184 -14.55 8.05 -19.85
N VAL A 185 -13.42 8.74 -19.71
CA VAL A 185 -12.55 9.10 -20.85
C VAL A 185 -11.98 7.84 -21.51
N ALA A 186 -11.58 6.83 -20.74
CA ALA A 186 -11.04 5.59 -21.27
C ALA A 186 -12.08 4.75 -22.02
N GLU A 187 -13.35 4.76 -21.60
CA GLU A 187 -14.45 4.13 -22.34
C GLU A 187 -14.67 4.80 -23.70
N ALA A 188 -14.59 6.13 -23.77
CA ALA A 188 -14.71 6.85 -25.03
C ALA A 188 -13.53 6.59 -25.98
N LEU A 189 -12.31 6.51 -25.44
CA LEU A 189 -11.08 6.35 -26.24
C LEU A 189 -10.69 4.89 -26.54
N GLU A 190 -11.49 3.90 -26.14
CA GLU A 190 -11.12 2.47 -26.16
C GLU A 190 -10.65 1.97 -27.54
N GLU A 191 -11.26 2.46 -28.62
CA GLU A 191 -10.92 2.06 -29.99
C GLU A 191 -9.78 2.89 -30.61
N GLU A 192 -9.67 4.17 -30.25
CA GLU A 192 -8.76 5.12 -30.89
C GLU A 192 -7.37 5.14 -30.25
N HIS A 193 -7.33 5.03 -28.92
CA HIS A 193 -6.11 5.14 -28.12
C HIS A 193 -5.98 3.95 -27.16
N PRO A 194 -5.88 2.72 -27.67
CA PRO A 194 -5.90 1.51 -26.85
C PRO A 194 -4.68 1.41 -25.91
N ALA A 195 -3.54 1.98 -26.28
CA ALA A 195 -2.33 1.95 -25.45
C ALA A 195 -2.51 2.78 -24.17
N GLU A 196 -3.07 3.98 -24.29
CA GLU A 196 -3.37 4.90 -23.20
C GLU A 196 -4.43 4.30 -22.27
N VAL A 197 -5.46 3.68 -22.84
CA VAL A 197 -6.53 2.99 -22.10
C VAL A 197 -5.99 1.81 -21.30
N VAL A 198 -5.14 0.97 -21.91
CA VAL A 198 -4.48 -0.15 -21.22
C VAL A 198 -3.59 0.35 -20.09
N ALA A 199 -2.80 1.41 -20.32
CA ALA A 199 -1.93 1.99 -19.30
C ALA A 199 -2.73 2.49 -18.09
N PHE A 200 -3.81 3.25 -18.33
CA PHE A 200 -4.70 3.74 -17.28
C PHE A 200 -5.34 2.59 -16.47
N ARG A 201 -5.96 1.63 -17.18
CA ARG A 201 -6.64 0.48 -16.54
C ARG A 201 -5.66 -0.35 -15.71
N ARG A 202 -4.45 -0.58 -16.22
CA ARG A 202 -3.37 -1.26 -15.50
C ARG A 202 -3.01 -0.51 -14.23
N ALA A 203 -2.76 0.80 -14.30
CA ALA A 203 -2.39 1.60 -13.13
C ALA A 203 -3.48 1.58 -12.05
N LEU A 204 -4.75 1.75 -12.44
CA LEU A 204 -5.88 1.75 -11.53
C LEU A 204 -6.12 0.37 -10.89
N ALA A 205 -6.11 -0.70 -11.70
CA ALA A 205 -6.24 -2.06 -11.17
C ALA A 205 -5.11 -2.40 -10.20
N THR A 206 -3.90 -1.94 -10.50
CA THR A 206 -2.73 -2.19 -9.66
C THR A 206 -2.90 -1.56 -8.29
N HIS A 207 -3.35 -0.31 -8.26
CA HIS A 207 -3.65 0.40 -7.02
C HIS A 207 -4.70 -0.33 -6.18
N GLU A 208 -5.82 -0.74 -6.79
CA GLU A 208 -6.91 -1.39 -6.06
C GLU A 208 -6.55 -2.79 -5.56
N ILE A 209 -5.80 -3.58 -6.35
CA ILE A 209 -5.36 -4.90 -5.93
C ILE A 209 -4.40 -4.81 -4.74
N ILE A 210 -3.46 -3.87 -4.75
CA ILE A 210 -2.58 -3.67 -3.57
C ILE A 210 -3.39 -3.31 -2.33
N ARG A 211 -4.44 -2.48 -2.47
CA ARG A 211 -5.31 -2.13 -1.34
C ARG A 211 -6.12 -3.31 -0.82
N ALA A 212 -6.46 -4.26 -1.67
CA ALA A 212 -7.13 -5.50 -1.28
C ALA A 212 -6.19 -6.45 -0.53
N VAL A 213 -4.93 -6.55 -0.95
CA VAL A 213 -3.93 -7.40 -0.29
C VAL A 213 -3.57 -6.85 1.10
N ASP A 214 -3.49 -7.75 2.10
CA ASP A 214 -3.05 -7.38 3.44
C ASP A 214 -1.54 -7.22 3.55
N MET A 215 -0.99 -6.18 2.90
CA MET A 215 0.45 -5.93 2.86
C MET A 215 1.07 -5.67 4.24
N PHE A 216 0.26 -5.29 5.23
CA PHE A 216 0.69 -5.10 6.62
C PHE A 216 1.08 -6.41 7.32
N GLY A 217 0.74 -7.56 6.71
CA GLY A 217 1.12 -8.90 7.19
C GLY A 217 2.44 -9.44 6.62
N TYR A 218 3.17 -8.63 5.85
CA TYR A 218 4.39 -9.06 5.15
C TYR A 218 5.56 -8.13 5.42
N ALA A 219 6.77 -8.69 5.50
CA ALA A 219 8.01 -7.92 5.58
C ALA A 219 8.31 -7.19 4.27
N ARG A 220 9.14 -6.14 4.29
CA ARG A 220 9.46 -5.33 3.10
C ARG A 220 9.97 -6.16 1.91
N PRO A 221 10.88 -7.14 2.07
CA PRO A 221 11.31 -7.97 0.94
C PRO A 221 10.16 -8.81 0.37
N GLN A 222 9.24 -9.27 1.21
CA GLN A 222 8.07 -10.03 0.77
C GLN A 222 7.05 -9.12 0.04
N GLN A 223 6.83 -7.90 0.53
CA GLN A 223 6.01 -6.90 -0.17
C GLN A 223 6.54 -6.63 -1.59
N GLN A 224 7.86 -6.57 -1.79
CA GLN A 224 8.47 -6.44 -3.11
C GLN A 224 8.25 -7.66 -4.01
N LEU A 225 8.24 -8.87 -3.45
CA LEU A 225 7.92 -10.10 -4.19
C LEU A 225 6.45 -10.13 -4.61
N ILE A 226 5.53 -9.75 -3.73
CA ILE A 226 4.09 -9.61 -4.05
C ILE A 226 3.91 -8.62 -5.20
N TRP A 227 4.62 -7.50 -5.14
CA TRP A 227 4.59 -6.48 -6.18
C TRP A 227 5.09 -6.98 -7.54
N LYS A 228 6.21 -7.71 -7.55
CA LYS A 228 6.76 -8.32 -8.76
C LYS A 228 5.77 -9.31 -9.38
N GLU A 229 5.18 -10.16 -8.55
CA GLU A 229 4.20 -11.16 -9.03
C GLU A 229 2.94 -10.48 -9.59
N LEU A 230 2.40 -9.45 -8.93
CA LEU A 230 1.22 -8.72 -9.40
C LEU A 230 1.42 -8.18 -10.82
N ARG A 231 2.60 -7.63 -11.12
CA ARG A 231 2.93 -7.08 -12.47
C ARG A 231 2.83 -8.12 -13.58
N HIS A 232 2.97 -9.41 -13.29
CA HIS A 232 2.83 -10.47 -14.29
C HIS A 232 1.38 -10.81 -14.63
N HIS A 233 0.44 -10.51 -13.73
CA HIS A 233 -0.96 -10.87 -13.88
C HIS A 233 -1.89 -9.67 -14.08
N ILE A 234 -1.37 -8.45 -13.92
CA ILE A 234 -2.19 -7.25 -13.81
C ILE A 234 -3.10 -7.00 -15.03
N ASP A 235 -2.66 -7.40 -16.22
CA ASP A 235 -3.37 -7.16 -17.47
C ASP A 235 -4.71 -7.90 -17.56
N HIS A 236 -4.97 -8.85 -16.64
CA HIS A 236 -6.24 -9.57 -16.56
C HIS A 236 -7.28 -8.90 -15.68
N PHE A 237 -6.92 -7.82 -14.98
CA PHE A 237 -7.80 -7.10 -14.09
C PHE A 237 -8.21 -5.79 -14.76
N VAL A 238 -9.41 -5.78 -15.35
CA VAL A 238 -9.93 -4.63 -16.09
C VAL A 238 -10.97 -3.89 -15.24
N PRO A 239 -10.63 -2.71 -14.70
CA PRO A 239 -11.56 -1.93 -13.91
C PRO A 239 -12.60 -1.25 -14.80
N PHE A 240 -13.83 -1.16 -14.29
CA PHE A 240 -14.91 -0.36 -14.88
C PHE A 240 -15.73 0.30 -13.77
N PHE A 241 -16.58 1.25 -14.14
CA PHE A 241 -17.35 2.06 -13.21
C PHE A 241 -18.85 1.73 -13.29
N VAL A 242 -19.54 1.80 -12.15
CA VAL A 242 -20.99 1.62 -12.06
C VAL A 242 -21.56 2.74 -11.18
N HIS A 243 -22.53 3.49 -11.71
CA HIS A 243 -23.22 4.50 -10.93
C HIS A 243 -24.21 3.87 -9.94
N ARG A 244 -24.53 4.63 -8.90
CA ARG A 244 -25.61 4.30 -7.98
C ARG A 244 -26.92 4.04 -8.72
N GLY A 245 -27.53 2.89 -8.45
CA GLY A 245 -28.83 2.51 -9.00
C GLY A 245 -28.81 1.97 -10.43
N GLU A 246 -27.65 2.01 -11.10
CA GLU A 246 -27.51 1.41 -12.43
C GLU A 246 -27.29 -0.10 -12.35
N GLN A 247 -27.63 -0.75 -13.46
CA GLN A 247 -27.16 -2.10 -13.74
C GLN A 247 -25.89 -2.03 -14.59
N PRO A 248 -24.92 -2.91 -14.32
CA PRO A 248 -23.68 -2.97 -15.07
C PRO A 248 -23.95 -3.28 -16.54
N LYS A 249 -23.34 -2.51 -17.45
CA LYS A 249 -23.56 -2.59 -18.92
C LYS A 249 -23.31 -4.00 -19.49
N LYS A 250 -22.43 -4.79 -18.86
CA LYS A 250 -22.09 -6.16 -19.25
C LYS A 250 -22.37 -7.12 -18.09
N PRO A 251 -23.06 -8.25 -18.33
CA PRO A 251 -23.20 -9.29 -17.31
C PRO A 251 -21.82 -9.87 -17.01
N ILE A 252 -21.40 -9.78 -15.75
CA ILE A 252 -20.15 -10.39 -15.28
C ILE A 252 -20.56 -11.61 -14.46
N GLN A 253 -20.12 -12.77 -14.93
CA GLN A 253 -20.21 -14.00 -14.17
C GLN A 253 -18.96 -14.13 -13.30
N GLY A 254 -19.17 -14.57 -12.06
CA GLY A 254 -18.08 -14.89 -11.14
C GLY A 254 -17.68 -13.78 -10.19
N SER A 255 -16.50 -13.95 -9.58
CA SER A 255 -16.06 -13.14 -8.45
C SER A 255 -15.62 -11.76 -8.89
N VAL A 256 -16.02 -10.75 -8.13
CA VAL A 256 -15.73 -9.34 -8.40
C VAL A 256 -15.18 -8.68 -7.15
N MET A 257 -14.25 -7.75 -7.35
CA MET A 257 -13.79 -6.83 -6.33
C MET A 257 -14.50 -5.48 -6.53
N ILE A 258 -15.04 -4.92 -5.45
CA ILE A 258 -15.86 -3.72 -5.48
C ILE A 258 -15.29 -2.70 -4.49
N THR A 259 -15.02 -1.49 -5.00
CA THR A 259 -14.65 -0.35 -4.17
C THR A 259 -15.76 0.69 -4.18
N TRP A 260 -16.43 0.80 -3.04
CA TRP A 260 -17.54 1.73 -2.84
C TRP A 260 -17.05 3.16 -2.55
N TYR A 261 -17.60 4.15 -3.27
CA TYR A 261 -17.27 5.57 -3.06
C TYR A 261 -17.71 6.08 -1.67
N THR A 262 -18.67 5.42 -1.03
CA THR A 262 -19.08 5.72 0.34
C THR A 262 -18.08 5.24 1.41
N LYS A 263 -17.19 4.31 1.06
CA LYS A 263 -16.27 3.63 1.99
C LYS A 263 -14.84 3.58 1.46
N LEU A 264 -14.37 4.64 0.81
CA LEU A 264 -13.02 4.70 0.21
C LEU A 264 -11.86 4.42 1.19
N HIS A 265 -12.05 4.63 2.49
CA HIS A 265 -11.04 4.34 3.51
C HIS A 265 -10.94 2.85 3.88
N GLN A 266 -11.90 2.03 3.44
CA GLN A 266 -11.93 0.59 3.69
C GLN A 266 -11.24 -0.15 2.55
N ARG A 267 -10.89 -1.42 2.78
CA ARG A 267 -10.38 -2.27 1.70
C ARG A 267 -11.50 -2.53 0.68
N PRO A 268 -11.15 -2.75 -0.60
CA PRO A 268 -12.09 -3.27 -1.57
C PRO A 268 -12.78 -4.55 -1.05
N GLU A 269 -14.07 -4.68 -1.29
CA GLU A 269 -14.86 -5.84 -0.90
C GLU A 269 -14.84 -6.88 -2.03
N VAL A 270 -14.53 -8.14 -1.72
CA VAL A 270 -14.64 -9.23 -2.70
C VAL A 270 -16.00 -9.91 -2.54
N GLN A 271 -16.72 -10.00 -3.65
CA GLN A 271 -18.04 -10.62 -3.71
C GLN A 271 -18.04 -11.75 -4.75
N PRO A 272 -18.76 -12.86 -4.50
CA PRO A 272 -18.80 -14.00 -5.42
C PRO A 272 -19.56 -13.70 -6.72
N GLN A 273 -20.37 -12.64 -6.71
CA GLN A 273 -21.14 -12.17 -7.86
C GLN A 273 -21.41 -10.67 -7.72
N LEU A 274 -21.74 -10.05 -8.83
CA LEU A 274 -22.06 -8.63 -8.90
C LEU A 274 -23.42 -8.34 -8.21
N PRO A 275 -23.53 -7.29 -7.38
CA PRO A 275 -24.80 -6.88 -6.80
C PRO A 275 -25.83 -6.57 -7.87
N GLU A 276 -27.09 -6.99 -7.65
CA GLU A 276 -28.20 -6.65 -8.55
C GLU A 276 -28.47 -5.14 -8.60
N ARG A 277 -28.16 -4.44 -7.49
CA ARG A 277 -28.32 -2.98 -7.36
C ARG A 277 -27.18 -2.39 -6.56
N PHE A 278 -26.58 -1.34 -7.11
CA PHE A 278 -25.53 -0.57 -6.46
C PHE A 278 -26.11 0.50 -5.54
N ILE A 279 -25.78 0.43 -4.25
CA ILE A 279 -26.22 1.41 -3.24
C ILE A 279 -25.49 2.76 -3.35
N ALA A 280 -24.35 2.77 -4.02
CA ALA A 280 -23.49 3.92 -4.26
C ALA A 280 -22.64 3.68 -5.52
N ASP A 281 -22.05 4.75 -6.05
CA ASP A 281 -21.02 4.68 -7.08
C ASP A 281 -19.88 3.74 -6.67
N ALA A 282 -19.39 2.94 -7.62
CA ALA A 282 -18.37 1.96 -7.35
C ALA A 282 -17.44 1.73 -8.56
N ILE A 283 -16.18 1.43 -8.25
CA ILE A 283 -15.27 0.79 -9.20
C ILE A 283 -15.35 -0.71 -8.98
N VAL A 284 -15.49 -1.45 -10.07
CA VAL A 284 -15.60 -2.91 -10.07
C VAL A 284 -14.48 -3.50 -10.91
N ILE A 285 -13.85 -4.57 -10.39
CA ILE A 285 -12.79 -5.32 -11.06
C ILE A 285 -13.18 -6.80 -11.09
N PRO A 286 -13.41 -7.40 -12.27
CA PRO A 286 -13.60 -8.85 -12.40
C PRO A 286 -12.32 -9.59 -11.99
N LEU A 287 -12.46 -10.66 -11.20
CA LEU A 287 -11.31 -11.37 -10.64
C LEU A 287 -10.99 -12.69 -11.33
N ASP A 288 -11.98 -13.38 -11.89
CA ASP A 288 -11.87 -14.78 -12.30
C ASP A 288 -10.69 -15.07 -13.26
N ALA A 289 -10.56 -14.30 -14.34
CA ALA A 289 -9.48 -14.51 -15.31
C ALA A 289 -8.09 -14.33 -14.68
N GLY A 290 -7.93 -13.31 -13.82
CA GLY A 290 -6.67 -13.08 -13.11
C GLY A 290 -6.40 -14.17 -12.07
N LEU A 291 -7.40 -14.54 -11.28
CA LEU A 291 -7.28 -15.58 -10.25
C LEU A 291 -6.95 -16.94 -10.85
N GLU A 292 -7.56 -17.33 -11.96
CA GLU A 292 -7.27 -18.60 -12.63
C GLU A 292 -5.79 -18.68 -13.05
N ARG A 293 -5.21 -17.59 -13.57
CA ARG A 293 -3.79 -17.55 -13.93
C ARG A 293 -2.88 -17.62 -12.71
N ILE A 294 -3.21 -16.89 -11.64
CA ILE A 294 -2.44 -16.92 -10.39
C ILE A 294 -2.46 -18.33 -9.79
N VAL A 295 -3.62 -18.98 -9.73
CA VAL A 295 -3.74 -20.37 -9.24
C VAL A 295 -2.88 -21.31 -10.07
N LYS A 296 -2.97 -21.26 -11.41
CA LYS A 296 -2.13 -22.09 -12.30
C LYS A 296 -0.64 -21.84 -12.10
N ALA A 297 -0.22 -20.59 -11.91
CA ALA A 297 1.16 -20.23 -11.66
C ALA A 297 1.67 -20.78 -10.32
N VAL A 298 0.90 -20.59 -9.24
CA VAL A 298 1.22 -21.12 -7.91
C VAL A 298 1.27 -22.64 -7.91
N ASP A 299 0.30 -23.32 -8.53
CA ASP A 299 0.27 -24.78 -8.63
C ASP A 299 1.49 -25.32 -9.40
N ARG A 300 1.88 -24.66 -10.50
CA ARG A 300 3.08 -25.02 -11.26
C ARG A 300 4.33 -24.83 -10.41
N ALA A 301 4.47 -23.70 -9.71
CA ALA A 301 5.60 -23.43 -8.83
C ALA A 301 5.69 -24.46 -7.68
N GLN A 302 4.58 -24.80 -7.04
CA GLN A 302 4.53 -25.81 -5.98
C GLN A 302 4.94 -27.20 -6.48
N LYS A 303 4.47 -27.61 -7.67
CA LYS A 303 4.87 -28.87 -8.30
C LYS A 303 6.37 -28.88 -8.59
N LEU A 304 6.93 -27.79 -9.11
CA LEU A 304 8.36 -27.67 -9.38
C LEU A 304 9.20 -27.77 -8.11
N VAL A 305 8.81 -27.14 -6.99
CA VAL A 305 9.51 -27.33 -5.70
C VAL A 305 9.52 -28.78 -5.27
N ARG A 306 8.37 -29.47 -5.39
CA ARG A 306 8.27 -30.89 -5.04
C ARG A 306 9.10 -31.78 -5.98
N HIS A 307 9.20 -31.42 -7.27
CA HIS A 307 9.94 -32.17 -8.28
C HIS A 307 11.43 -31.84 -8.37
N LEU A 308 11.88 -30.69 -7.87
CA LEU A 308 13.31 -30.39 -7.67
C LEU A 308 13.98 -31.40 -6.72
N VAL A 309 13.20 -31.98 -5.80
CA VAL A 309 13.63 -33.11 -4.95
C VAL A 309 13.80 -34.40 -5.78
N SER A 310 13.09 -34.52 -6.90
CA SER A 310 13.02 -35.71 -7.76
C SER A 310 13.67 -35.51 -9.13
N LYS A 311 14.91 -34.99 -9.22
CA LYS A 311 15.89 -35.04 -10.35
C LYS A 311 15.45 -35.00 -11.85
N GLU A 312 14.19 -34.80 -12.20
CA GLU A 312 13.68 -34.90 -13.57
C GLU A 312 13.17 -33.55 -14.07
N ARG A 313 13.73 -33.12 -15.21
CA ARG A 313 13.39 -31.96 -16.06
C ARG A 313 13.29 -30.63 -15.32
N VAL A 314 14.43 -29.93 -15.31
CA VAL A 314 14.57 -28.57 -14.80
C VAL A 314 14.17 -27.58 -15.90
N ASP A 315 12.94 -27.10 -15.88
CA ASP A 315 12.69 -25.75 -16.40
C ASP A 315 13.62 -24.81 -15.61
N LEU A 316 14.51 -24.09 -16.31
CA LEU A 316 15.42 -23.14 -15.67
C LEU A 316 14.61 -21.97 -15.12
N ILE A 317 14.26 -22.03 -13.84
CA ILE A 317 13.54 -20.99 -13.11
C ILE A 317 14.44 -20.55 -11.95
N THR A 318 14.62 -19.24 -11.81
CA THR A 318 15.41 -18.69 -10.71
C THR A 318 14.69 -18.91 -9.38
N GLU A 319 15.45 -19.11 -8.30
CA GLU A 319 14.87 -19.22 -6.95
C GLU A 319 14.03 -17.99 -6.60
N GLU A 320 14.46 -16.81 -7.04
CA GLU A 320 13.73 -15.56 -6.84
C GLU A 320 12.35 -15.57 -7.53
N ALA A 321 12.28 -16.00 -8.79
CA ALA A 321 11.00 -16.08 -9.51
C ALA A 321 10.05 -17.08 -8.84
N LEU A 322 10.58 -18.23 -8.39
CA LEU A 322 9.79 -19.23 -7.69
C LEU A 322 9.30 -18.71 -6.32
N ARG A 323 10.14 -18.01 -5.57
CA ARG A 323 9.74 -17.34 -4.31
C ARG A 323 8.71 -16.24 -4.57
N ALA A 324 8.86 -15.46 -5.64
CA ALA A 324 7.91 -14.42 -6.03
C ALA A 324 6.53 -15.02 -6.30
N THR A 325 6.45 -16.09 -7.09
CA THR A 325 5.17 -16.75 -7.37
C THR A 325 4.57 -17.42 -6.14
N LEU A 326 5.37 -18.08 -5.30
CA LEU A 326 4.84 -18.74 -4.10
C LEU A 326 4.38 -17.76 -3.01
N ILE A 327 5.20 -16.75 -2.69
CA ILE A 327 4.85 -15.76 -1.66
C ILE A 327 3.84 -14.76 -2.22
N GLY A 328 4.15 -14.19 -3.39
CA GLY A 328 3.34 -13.19 -4.05
C GLY A 328 2.00 -13.72 -4.53
N GLY A 329 2.01 -14.86 -5.21
CA GLY A 329 0.78 -15.49 -5.71
C GLY A 329 -0.13 -15.91 -4.56
N GLN A 330 0.41 -16.50 -3.50
CA GLN A 330 -0.38 -16.86 -2.32
C GLN A 330 -0.96 -15.62 -1.62
N ALA A 331 -0.20 -14.55 -1.47
CA ALA A 331 -0.69 -13.30 -0.88
C ALA A 331 -1.81 -12.65 -1.71
N LEU A 332 -1.69 -12.68 -3.04
CA LEU A 332 -2.75 -12.21 -3.95
C LEU A 332 -4.01 -13.07 -3.79
N LEU A 333 -3.89 -14.40 -3.76
CA LEU A 333 -5.02 -15.29 -3.55
C LEU A 333 -5.67 -15.08 -2.18
N ASP A 334 -4.88 -14.90 -1.12
CA ASP A 334 -5.37 -14.68 0.23
C ASP A 334 -6.07 -13.32 0.36
N GLY A 335 -5.55 -12.27 -0.28
CA GLY A 335 -6.19 -10.95 -0.33
C GLY A 335 -7.52 -10.97 -1.10
N MET A 336 -7.65 -11.84 -2.10
CA MET A 336 -8.87 -12.01 -2.90
C MET A 336 -9.84 -13.05 -2.32
N ARG A 337 -9.51 -13.67 -1.18
CA ARG A 337 -10.41 -14.58 -0.47
C ARG A 337 -11.05 -13.85 0.70
N HIS A 338 -12.37 -13.99 0.83
CA HIS A 338 -13.02 -13.64 2.07
C HIS A 338 -12.65 -14.69 3.13
N ILE A 339 -11.66 -14.40 3.99
CA ILE A 339 -11.32 -15.27 5.12
C ILE A 339 -12.18 -14.84 6.32
N PRO A 340 -13.26 -15.56 6.66
CA PRO A 340 -14.02 -15.27 7.87
C PRO A 340 -13.12 -15.43 9.09
N ARG A 341 -13.26 -14.52 10.07
CA ARG A 341 -12.47 -14.56 11.30
C ARG A 341 -12.75 -15.84 12.07
N ARG A 342 -11.69 -16.55 12.47
CA ARG A 342 -11.79 -17.89 13.10
C ARG A 342 -12.25 -17.88 14.56
N ALA A 343 -12.16 -16.76 15.30
CA ALA A 343 -12.50 -16.72 16.72
C ALA A 343 -12.97 -15.34 17.21
N PRO A 344 -13.85 -15.29 18.25
CA PRO A 344 -14.23 -14.06 18.93
C PRO A 344 -13.07 -13.50 19.76
N ARG A 345 -12.94 -12.17 19.80
CA ARG A 345 -11.93 -11.46 20.59
C ARG A 345 -12.49 -11.14 21.98
N GLN A 346 -11.74 -11.43 23.02
CA GLN A 346 -12.00 -10.89 24.36
C GLN A 346 -11.18 -9.61 24.53
N GLN A 347 -11.84 -8.52 24.93
CA GLN A 347 -11.14 -7.33 25.38
C GLN A 347 -10.63 -7.61 26.79
N THR A 348 -9.32 -7.49 26.99
CA THR A 348 -8.69 -7.74 28.29
C THR A 348 -8.08 -6.43 28.79
N PRO A 349 -8.90 -5.53 29.36
CA PRO A 349 -8.40 -4.24 29.82
C PRO A 349 -7.36 -4.42 30.94
N GLY A 350 -6.28 -3.64 30.90
CA GLY A 350 -5.29 -3.55 31.98
C GLY A 350 -4.09 -4.51 31.88
N LYS A 351 -4.04 -5.40 30.89
CA LYS A 351 -2.83 -6.21 30.63
C LYS A 351 -1.83 -5.47 29.76
N HIS A 352 -0.56 -5.61 30.10
CA HIS A 352 0.56 -5.04 29.38
C HIS A 352 1.58 -6.12 29.00
N VAL A 353 2.33 -5.90 27.93
CA VAL A 353 3.40 -6.82 27.50
C VAL A 353 4.61 -6.04 27.03
N VAL A 354 5.80 -6.44 27.48
CA VAL A 354 7.07 -5.95 26.95
C VAL A 354 7.55 -6.93 25.88
N LEU A 355 7.94 -6.39 24.71
CA LEU A 355 8.42 -7.18 23.57
C LEU A 355 9.93 -7.11 23.45
N ILE A 356 10.59 -8.28 23.40
CA ILE A 356 12.01 -8.39 23.04
C ILE A 356 12.12 -8.91 21.61
N TRP A 357 12.73 -8.12 20.74
CA TRP A 357 12.80 -8.35 19.29
C TRP A 357 14.02 -9.14 18.83
N ASP A 358 15.08 -9.20 19.65
CA ASP A 358 16.25 -10.02 19.35
C ASP A 358 15.90 -11.49 19.55
N ALA A 359 15.94 -12.29 18.48
CA ALA A 359 15.51 -13.68 18.52
C ALA A 359 16.30 -14.52 19.54
N ALA A 360 17.61 -14.32 19.68
CA ALA A 360 18.44 -15.09 20.60
C ALA A 360 18.12 -14.72 22.06
N LYS A 361 17.93 -13.42 22.33
CA LYS A 361 17.48 -12.95 23.65
C LYS A 361 16.06 -13.41 23.95
N ALA A 362 15.16 -13.30 22.97
CA ALA A 362 13.77 -13.72 23.09
C ALA A 362 13.66 -15.18 23.55
N ILE A 363 14.38 -16.10 22.89
CA ILE A 363 14.36 -17.51 23.27
C ILE A 363 14.96 -17.74 24.67
N THR A 364 15.99 -16.98 25.03
CA THR A 364 16.65 -17.09 26.35
C THR A 364 15.73 -16.59 27.46
N GLU A 365 15.08 -15.45 27.26
CA GLU A 365 14.16 -14.85 28.23
C GLU A 365 12.88 -15.67 28.37
N ALA A 366 12.30 -16.15 27.28
CA ALA A 366 11.13 -17.02 27.33
C ALA A 366 11.38 -18.30 28.15
N ARG A 367 12.58 -18.87 28.06
CA ARG A 367 12.99 -20.01 28.89
C ARG A 367 13.16 -19.63 30.36
N ALA A 368 13.76 -18.47 30.64
CA ALA A 368 13.91 -17.99 32.00
C ALA A 368 12.53 -17.75 32.66
N MET A 369 11.58 -17.17 31.92
CA MET A 369 10.22 -16.92 32.40
C MET A 369 9.41 -18.21 32.58
N ALA A 370 9.63 -19.24 31.74
CA ALA A 370 8.97 -20.54 31.91
C ALA A 370 9.37 -21.27 33.22
N VAL A 371 10.46 -20.88 33.87
CA VAL A 371 10.92 -21.43 35.16
C VAL A 371 10.34 -20.64 36.34
N LEU A 372 9.82 -19.43 36.11
CA LEU A 372 9.30 -18.54 37.15
C LEU A 372 7.77 -18.60 37.12
N GLU A 373 7.18 -19.53 37.87
CA GLU A 373 5.73 -19.78 37.84
C GLU A 373 4.87 -18.57 38.29
N HIS A 374 5.41 -17.64 39.06
CA HIS A 374 4.70 -16.45 39.54
C HIS A 374 5.67 -15.26 39.59
N TYR A 375 5.69 -14.44 38.54
CA TYR A 375 6.38 -13.14 38.59
C TYR A 375 5.39 -12.07 39.04
N GLU A 376 5.07 -12.08 40.34
CA GLU A 376 4.39 -10.96 40.98
C GLU A 376 5.41 -9.83 41.16
N GLU A 377 5.10 -8.66 40.61
CA GLU A 377 5.83 -7.39 40.83
C GLU A 377 7.14 -7.18 40.04
N ALA A 378 7.01 -6.96 38.72
CA ALA A 378 8.03 -6.19 37.99
C ALA A 378 7.89 -4.68 38.32
N PRO A 379 8.99 -3.90 38.44
CA PRO A 379 8.94 -2.49 38.82
C PRO A 379 8.15 -1.67 37.80
N MET A 380 6.89 -1.37 38.16
CA MET A 380 5.84 -0.89 37.27
C MET A 380 6.19 0.40 36.51
N GLU A 381 6.99 1.30 37.06
CA GLU A 381 7.15 2.63 36.47
C GLU A 381 8.12 2.69 35.27
N ARG A 382 9.20 1.89 35.29
CA ARG A 382 10.17 1.87 34.17
C ARG A 382 9.68 0.99 33.02
N MET A 383 9.07 -0.16 33.32
CA MET A 383 8.55 -1.07 32.29
C MET A 383 7.32 -0.52 31.57
N LYS A 384 6.47 0.29 32.22
CA LYS A 384 5.32 0.93 31.56
C LYS A 384 5.69 1.83 30.39
N ARG A 385 6.88 2.46 30.39
CA ARG A 385 7.34 3.27 29.26
C ARG A 385 7.61 2.41 28.02
N ASP A 386 8.04 1.16 28.23
CA ASP A 386 8.38 0.20 27.17
C ASP A 386 7.33 -0.85 26.84
N ALA A 387 6.25 -0.89 27.62
CA ALA A 387 5.18 -1.86 27.46
C ALA A 387 4.17 -1.48 26.38
N TRP A 388 3.68 -2.51 25.69
CA TRP A 388 2.53 -2.47 24.82
C TRP A 388 1.28 -2.77 25.65
N MET A 389 0.18 -2.07 25.36
CA MET A 389 -1.14 -2.37 25.93
C MET A 389 -1.77 -3.52 25.15
N VAL A 390 -2.36 -4.48 25.86
CA VAL A 390 -3.07 -5.59 25.23
C VAL A 390 -4.49 -5.15 24.93
N ARG A 391 -4.83 -5.07 23.64
CA ARG A 391 -6.15 -4.64 23.17
C ARG A 391 -7.12 -5.80 23.08
N ASP A 392 -6.65 -6.92 22.53
CA ASP A 392 -7.40 -8.15 22.45
C ASP A 392 -6.49 -9.37 22.65
N LEU A 393 -7.06 -10.42 23.24
CA LEU A 393 -6.36 -11.67 23.53
C LEU A 393 -7.21 -12.86 23.06
N SER A 394 -6.54 -13.89 22.55
CA SER A 394 -7.13 -15.16 22.14
C SER A 394 -6.16 -16.30 22.48
N ALA A 395 -6.61 -17.55 22.36
CA ALA A 395 -5.76 -18.72 22.60
C ALA A 395 -4.56 -18.80 21.65
N SER A 396 -4.65 -18.22 20.45
CA SER A 396 -3.61 -18.30 19.41
C SER A 396 -2.80 -17.02 19.25
N GLY A 397 -3.13 -15.93 19.95
CA GLY A 397 -2.42 -14.66 19.75
C GLY A 397 -3.02 -13.47 20.47
N ALA A 398 -2.32 -12.34 20.36
CA ALA A 398 -2.68 -11.07 20.98
C ALA A 398 -2.60 -9.90 19.99
N GLY A 399 -3.55 -8.98 20.12
CA GLY A 399 -3.51 -7.65 19.52
C GLY A 399 -2.94 -6.65 20.51
N LEU A 400 -1.88 -5.97 20.12
CA LEU A 400 -1.12 -5.04 20.95
C LEU A 400 -1.23 -3.62 20.40
N GLU A 401 -1.22 -2.62 21.29
CA GLU A 401 -1.21 -1.21 20.91
C GLU A 401 -0.23 -0.40 21.77
N ARG A 402 0.40 0.61 21.17
CA ARG A 402 1.38 1.45 21.85
C ARG A 402 1.47 2.83 21.23
N LEU A 403 1.57 3.84 22.09
CA LEU A 403 1.95 5.19 21.69
C LEU A 403 3.48 5.31 21.71
N TRP A 404 4.08 5.41 20.53
CA TRP A 404 5.52 5.33 20.30
C TRP A 404 5.92 6.07 19.02
N ASN A 405 6.61 7.21 19.17
CA ASN A 405 7.01 8.07 18.05
C ASN A 405 8.28 7.62 17.31
N LYS A 406 8.80 6.43 17.61
CA LYS A 406 9.98 5.87 16.94
C LYS A 406 9.53 4.81 15.93
N PRO A 407 10.33 4.50 14.90
CA PRO A 407 10.04 3.38 14.02
C PRO A 407 9.98 2.07 14.81
N LEU A 408 9.27 1.09 14.25
CA LEU A 408 9.19 -0.25 14.82
C LEU A 408 10.59 -0.87 14.90
N PRO A 409 11.01 -1.47 16.04
CA PRO A 409 12.37 -2.00 16.20
C PRO A 409 12.70 -3.21 15.32
N GLY A 410 11.68 -3.93 14.81
CA GLY A 410 11.83 -5.08 13.93
C GLY A 410 10.74 -5.13 12.87
N GLU A 411 10.66 -6.25 12.15
CA GLU A 411 9.75 -6.42 11.01
C GLU A 411 8.67 -7.49 11.27
N VAL A 412 7.62 -7.49 10.45
CA VAL A 412 6.65 -8.59 10.43
C VAL A 412 7.35 -9.92 10.11
N GLY A 413 6.96 -10.98 10.81
CA GLY A 413 7.61 -12.28 10.78
C GLY A 413 8.72 -12.44 11.84
N SER A 414 9.09 -11.37 12.56
CA SER A 414 10.09 -11.44 13.64
C SER A 414 9.59 -12.29 14.80
N LEU A 415 10.46 -13.13 15.34
CA LEU A 415 10.25 -13.85 16.61
C LEU A 415 10.46 -12.87 17.77
N VAL A 416 9.49 -12.80 18.68
CA VAL A 416 9.51 -11.93 19.85
C VAL A 416 9.26 -12.73 21.13
N ALA A 417 9.92 -12.32 22.22
CA ALA A 417 9.51 -12.75 23.55
C ALA A 417 8.50 -11.80 24.15
N LEU A 418 7.59 -12.37 24.92
CA LEU A 418 6.42 -11.73 25.51
C LEU A 418 6.57 -11.78 27.03
N SER A 419 6.92 -10.65 27.62
CA SER A 419 6.96 -10.49 29.08
C SER A 419 5.68 -9.81 29.55
N TRP A 420 4.76 -10.62 30.08
CA TRP A 420 3.42 -10.19 30.49
C TRP A 420 3.40 -9.51 31.87
N ILE A 421 2.52 -8.52 32.01
CA ILE A 421 2.34 -7.75 33.24
C ILE A 421 0.82 -7.53 33.45
N PRO A 422 0.20 -8.20 34.45
CA PRO A 422 0.71 -9.37 35.18
C PRO A 422 0.81 -10.62 34.27
N HIS A 423 1.62 -11.59 34.68
CA HIS A 423 1.71 -12.90 34.01
C HIS A 423 0.82 -13.92 34.74
N GLU A 424 -0.13 -14.51 34.01
CA GLU A 424 -1.13 -15.46 34.53
C GLU A 424 -1.14 -16.77 33.71
N GLY A 425 -0.01 -17.12 33.09
CA GLY A 425 0.15 -18.34 32.28
C GLY A 425 0.04 -18.14 30.76
N GLU A 426 0.16 -16.90 30.27
CA GLU A 426 0.18 -16.62 28.83
C GLU A 426 1.46 -17.10 28.12
N PRO A 427 1.43 -17.35 26.80
CA PRO A 427 2.62 -17.74 26.05
C PRO A 427 3.73 -16.69 26.08
N THR A 428 4.98 -17.13 26.27
CA THR A 428 6.15 -16.24 26.39
C THR A 428 6.87 -15.99 25.05
N LEU A 429 6.43 -16.62 23.97
CA LEU A 429 6.97 -16.46 22.61
C LEU A 429 5.85 -16.27 21.59
N GLY A 430 6.15 -15.49 20.56
CA GLY A 430 5.28 -15.36 19.40
C GLY A 430 5.97 -14.76 18.19
N TYR A 431 5.28 -14.82 17.06
CA TYR A 431 5.70 -14.18 15.81
C TYR A 431 4.82 -12.97 15.54
N VAL A 432 5.45 -11.85 15.18
CA VAL A 432 4.70 -10.69 14.70
C VAL A 432 4.06 -11.05 13.37
N ARG A 433 2.74 -11.04 13.29
CA ARG A 433 1.98 -11.40 12.07
C ARG A 433 1.50 -10.22 11.27
N TRP A 434 1.29 -9.07 11.91
CA TRP A 434 1.02 -7.83 11.20
C TRP A 434 1.44 -6.65 12.06
N ALA A 435 1.79 -5.55 11.40
CA ALA A 435 2.11 -4.29 12.05
C ALA A 435 1.44 -3.14 11.30
N LYS A 436 0.95 -2.15 12.06
CA LYS A 436 0.31 -0.97 11.48
C LYS A 436 0.45 0.25 12.38
N GLU A 437 0.97 1.34 11.84
CA GLU A 437 0.91 2.65 12.46
C GLU A 437 -0.37 3.36 12.03
N ILE A 438 -1.35 3.48 12.92
CA ILE A 438 -2.70 3.96 12.57
C ILE A 438 -2.74 5.47 12.43
N LYS A 439 -1.98 6.14 13.30
CA LYS A 439 -1.71 7.57 13.30
C LYS A 439 -0.23 7.75 13.62
N PRO A 440 0.39 8.89 13.30
CA PRO A 440 1.76 9.17 13.70
C PRO A 440 1.95 8.91 15.20
N GLY A 441 2.83 7.94 15.52
CA GLY A 441 3.11 7.50 16.87
C GLY A 441 2.10 6.54 17.50
N GLU A 442 1.03 6.10 16.82
CA GLU A 442 0.07 5.09 17.34
C GLU A 442 0.25 3.77 16.60
N TRP A 443 1.02 2.85 17.19
CA TRP A 443 1.30 1.53 16.64
C TRP A 443 0.32 0.48 17.13
N ARG A 444 -0.09 -0.41 16.23
CA ARG A 444 -0.76 -1.66 16.56
C ARG A 444 -0.05 -2.84 15.92
N LEU A 445 0.03 -3.93 16.66
CA LEU A 445 0.65 -5.18 16.23
C LEU A 445 -0.29 -6.36 16.48
N GLY A 446 -0.19 -7.38 15.66
CA GLY A 446 -0.70 -8.71 15.97
C GLY A 446 0.45 -9.66 16.18
N VAL A 447 0.42 -10.39 17.28
CA VAL A 447 1.36 -11.47 17.57
C VAL A 447 0.61 -12.78 17.59
N GLU A 448 1.06 -13.76 16.81
CA GLU A 448 0.62 -15.15 16.94
C GLU A 448 1.52 -15.86 17.93
N PHE A 449 0.92 -16.56 18.89
CA PHE A 449 1.65 -17.29 19.90
C PHE A 449 2.31 -18.52 19.32
N GLU A 450 3.56 -18.73 19.71
CA GLU A 450 4.30 -19.92 19.38
C GLU A 450 4.23 -20.87 20.58
N THR A 451 3.33 -21.85 20.49
CA THR A 451 3.02 -22.78 21.58
C THR A 451 3.84 -24.06 21.53
N ARG A 452 4.64 -24.29 20.48
CA ARG A 452 5.48 -25.49 20.39
C ARG A 452 6.69 -25.34 21.30
N ALA A 453 7.19 -26.47 21.79
CA ALA A 453 8.41 -26.49 22.59
C ALA A 453 9.64 -26.34 21.69
N TRP A 454 10.53 -25.41 22.03
CA TRP A 454 11.74 -25.14 21.27
C TRP A 454 13.01 -25.48 22.05
N ARG A 455 14.00 -26.04 21.35
CA ARG A 455 15.34 -26.26 21.89
C ARG A 455 16.37 -25.41 21.16
N LEU A 456 16.79 -24.29 21.77
CA LEU A 456 17.99 -23.58 21.36
C LEU A 456 19.22 -24.42 21.72
N LEU A 457 19.96 -24.83 20.71
CA LEU A 457 21.29 -25.41 20.78
C LEU A 457 22.30 -24.38 20.29
N ARG A 458 23.54 -24.51 20.76
CA ARG A 458 24.69 -23.80 20.20
C ARG A 458 25.47 -24.82 19.39
N ALA A 459 25.32 -24.76 18.07
CA ALA A 459 26.00 -25.68 17.18
C ALA A 459 27.41 -25.19 16.86
N MET A 460 28.29 -26.14 16.58
CA MET A 460 29.67 -25.91 16.19
C MET A 460 29.91 -26.62 14.86
N PRO A 461 30.63 -26.02 13.91
CA PRO A 461 31.07 -26.72 12.72
C PRO A 461 31.84 -27.99 13.12
N ALA A 462 31.53 -29.12 12.48
CA ALA A 462 32.03 -30.44 12.88
C ALA A 462 33.58 -30.58 12.86
N TYR A 463 34.29 -29.62 12.26
CA TYR A 463 35.75 -29.61 12.12
C TYR A 463 36.49 -28.75 13.17
N LEU A 464 35.80 -28.17 14.16
CA LEU A 464 36.42 -27.35 15.22
C LEU A 464 36.46 -28.09 16.57
N HIS A 465 37.59 -28.02 17.28
CA HIS A 465 37.74 -28.56 18.64
C HIS A 465 36.98 -27.74 19.70
N GLU A 466 36.63 -28.38 20.81
CA GLU A 466 35.70 -27.93 21.86
C GLU A 466 36.02 -26.57 22.51
N GLU A 467 37.25 -26.08 22.38
CA GLU A 467 37.74 -24.83 23.00
C GLU A 467 37.33 -23.55 22.26
N ALA A 468 36.69 -23.64 21.08
CA ALA A 468 36.29 -22.48 20.29
C ALA A 468 34.87 -21.97 20.61
N GLU A 469 34.62 -21.55 21.86
CA GLU A 469 33.31 -20.98 22.27
C GLU A 469 32.85 -19.80 21.39
N ALA A 470 33.80 -19.02 20.86
CA ALA A 470 33.53 -17.84 20.05
C ALA A 470 32.92 -18.13 18.66
N ARG A 471 32.88 -19.39 18.20
CA ARG A 471 32.37 -19.79 16.86
C ARG A 471 31.10 -20.63 16.91
N ARG A 472 30.47 -20.75 18.08
CA ARG A 472 29.19 -21.44 18.20
C ARG A 472 28.06 -20.56 17.65
N PHE A 473 27.25 -21.09 16.76
CA PHE A 473 26.08 -20.39 16.23
C PHE A 473 24.78 -20.99 16.79
N PRO A 474 23.76 -20.17 17.06
CA PRO A 474 22.49 -20.65 17.58
C PRO A 474 21.75 -21.48 16.52
N ILE A 475 21.30 -22.66 16.90
CA ILE A 475 20.35 -23.48 16.15
C ILE A 475 19.09 -23.63 17.00
N LEU A 476 17.95 -23.31 16.40
CA LEU A 476 16.65 -23.50 17.04
C LEU A 476 16.04 -24.80 16.52
N LEU A 477 15.83 -25.78 17.38
CA LEU A 477 15.13 -27.02 17.03
C LEU A 477 13.67 -26.97 17.48
N ARG A 478 12.76 -27.36 16.60
CA ARG A 478 11.33 -27.49 16.87
C ARG A 478 11.01 -28.89 17.33
N LYS A 479 10.26 -29.04 18.43
CA LYS A 479 9.70 -30.34 18.81
C LYS A 479 8.56 -30.70 17.84
N GLU A 480 8.69 -31.80 17.12
CA GLU A 480 7.61 -32.39 16.31
C GLU A 480 6.58 -33.09 17.20
N GLN A 481 5.41 -33.41 16.63
CA GLN A 481 4.30 -34.05 17.34
C GLN A 481 4.71 -35.40 17.99
N ASP A 482 5.71 -36.07 17.42
CA ASP A 482 6.26 -37.35 17.91
C ASP A 482 7.33 -37.18 19.02
N GLY A 483 7.56 -35.95 19.48
CA GLY A 483 8.50 -35.66 20.56
C GLY A 483 9.96 -35.54 20.15
N VAL A 484 10.28 -35.77 18.87
CA VAL A 484 11.60 -35.59 18.27
C VAL A 484 11.83 -34.13 17.91
N TYR A 485 13.04 -33.63 18.08
CA TYR A 485 13.42 -32.26 17.70
C TYR A 485 13.96 -32.25 16.27
N ALA A 486 13.34 -31.47 15.38
CA ALA A 486 13.76 -31.26 14.00
C ALA A 486 14.21 -29.80 13.77
N LEU A 487 15.06 -29.60 12.75
CA LEU A 487 15.55 -28.29 12.33
C LEU A 487 14.45 -27.43 11.67
#